data_AF-A0A9R1XKE7-F1
#
_entry.id   AF-A0A9R1XKE7-F1
#
_cell.length_a   1.000
_cell.length_b   1.000
_cell.length_c   1.000
_cell.angle_alpha   90.00
_cell.angle_beta   90.00
_cell.angle_gamma   90.00
#
_symmetry.space_group_name_H-M   'P 1'
#
loop_
_entity.id
_entity.type
_entity.pdbx_description
1 polymer ?
#
loop_
_entity_poly.entity_id
_entity_poly.type
_entity_poly.pdbx_seq_one_letter_code
_entity_poly.pdbx_strand_id
1 'polypeptide(L)'
;MKTRIRIKKSSILKMTAMIADGQVTKVDSIKVQSENNLFGYDSYTYLTWDDFEAVLTMDELTRAVIVVFFNKMKYSPLEGDHGICFVNPALISPSTRKDTFYYLDSLSSGDFNMQLKQIVDLSMVLYTTQSGSNKRVKQNWVNVMCPVQPGYTECGYYMLRFIKGILEEGIEVLVKDNLKDGKVEYTTDVIDEIHEELSEFVTGFIYR
;
A
#
# COMPACT_ATOMS: atom_id res chain seq x y z
N MET A 1 17.47 -17.75 -10.51
CA MET A 1 16.47 -16.98 -11.27
C MET A 1 15.11 -17.60 -11.00
N LYS A 2 14.22 -16.86 -10.33
CA LYS A 2 12.89 -17.36 -9.98
C LYS A 2 11.98 -17.44 -11.21
N THR A 3 10.95 -18.29 -11.16
CA THR A 3 10.06 -18.52 -12.31
C THR A 3 9.06 -17.37 -12.45
N ARG A 4 9.20 -16.56 -13.50
CA ARG A 4 8.31 -15.43 -13.81
C ARG A 4 7.07 -15.88 -14.62
N ILE A 5 6.15 -16.61 -13.99
CA ILE A 5 5.05 -17.32 -14.67
C ILE A 5 4.06 -16.36 -15.35
N ARG A 6 3.68 -15.25 -14.69
CA ARG A 6 2.65 -14.31 -15.19
C ARG A 6 3.11 -13.43 -16.35
N ILE A 7 4.43 -13.24 -16.51
CA ILE A 7 5.01 -12.42 -17.60
C ILE A 7 4.57 -12.87 -18.98
N LYS A 8 4.39 -14.19 -19.21
CA LYS A 8 4.03 -14.70 -20.53
C LYS A 8 2.70 -14.14 -21.07
N LYS A 9 1.80 -13.70 -20.18
CA LYS A 9 0.46 -13.24 -20.52
C LYS A 9 0.33 -11.73 -20.71
N SER A 10 1.30 -10.94 -20.23
CA SER A 10 1.25 -9.48 -20.26
C SER A 10 2.39 -8.87 -21.06
N SER A 11 2.07 -7.99 -22.02
CA SER A 11 3.07 -7.23 -22.78
C SER A 11 3.81 -6.23 -21.89
N ILE A 12 3.10 -5.62 -20.94
CA ILE A 12 3.65 -4.67 -19.96
C ILE A 12 4.70 -5.37 -19.10
N LEU A 13 4.38 -6.55 -18.54
CA LEU A 13 5.32 -7.29 -17.71
C LEU A 13 6.54 -7.81 -18.52
N LYS A 14 6.35 -8.18 -19.79
CA LYS A 14 7.46 -8.57 -20.69
C LYS A 14 8.42 -7.42 -20.91
N MET A 15 7.87 -6.24 -21.22
CA MET A 15 8.66 -5.04 -21.44
C MET A 15 9.39 -4.64 -20.15
N THR A 16 8.68 -4.62 -19.03
CA THR A 16 9.24 -4.35 -17.69
C THR A 16 10.41 -5.27 -17.38
N ALA A 17 10.26 -6.59 -17.57
CA ALA A 17 11.34 -7.55 -17.34
C ALA A 17 12.54 -7.30 -18.24
N MET A 18 12.33 -7.09 -19.54
CA MET A 18 13.41 -6.81 -20.49
C MET A 18 14.22 -5.58 -20.10
N ILE A 19 13.54 -4.50 -19.68
CA ILE A 19 14.18 -3.25 -19.27
C ILE A 19 14.92 -3.45 -17.95
N ALA A 20 14.28 -4.09 -16.96
CA ALA A 20 14.88 -4.35 -15.67
C ALA A 20 16.14 -5.20 -15.80
N ASP A 21 16.04 -6.36 -16.48
CA ASP A 21 17.17 -7.26 -16.72
C ASP A 21 18.33 -6.54 -17.42
N GLY A 22 18.02 -5.61 -18.34
CA GLY A 22 19.00 -4.88 -19.14
C GLY A 22 19.62 -3.64 -18.48
N GLN A 23 18.98 -3.04 -17.48
CA GLN A 23 19.41 -1.74 -16.91
C GLN A 23 19.59 -1.77 -15.40
N VAL A 24 18.65 -2.37 -14.65
CA VAL A 24 18.70 -2.39 -13.18
C VAL A 24 19.88 -3.23 -12.69
N THR A 25 20.21 -4.31 -13.40
CA THR A 25 21.36 -5.17 -13.09
C THR A 25 22.72 -4.47 -13.19
N LYS A 26 22.78 -3.27 -13.81
CA LYS A 26 24.01 -2.49 -14.00
C LYS A 26 24.25 -1.46 -12.91
N VAL A 27 23.29 -1.27 -12.01
CA VAL A 27 23.34 -0.28 -10.93
C VAL A 27 23.04 -0.94 -9.61
N ASP A 28 23.61 -0.42 -8.52
CA ASP A 28 23.34 -0.97 -7.18
C ASP A 28 21.89 -0.69 -6.74
N SER A 29 21.38 0.49 -7.09
CA SER A 29 20.00 0.89 -6.84
C SER A 29 19.58 2.07 -7.72
N ILE A 30 18.26 2.22 -7.89
CA ILE A 30 17.61 3.37 -8.49
C ILE A 30 17.09 4.26 -7.37
N LYS A 31 17.53 5.52 -7.35
CA LYS A 31 17.15 6.52 -6.35
C LYS A 31 15.82 7.17 -6.75
N VAL A 32 14.78 6.94 -5.96
CA VAL A 32 13.44 7.51 -6.16
C VAL A 32 13.19 8.62 -5.14
N GLN A 33 13.01 9.86 -5.61
CA GLN A 33 12.64 10.99 -4.75
C GLN A 33 11.15 10.91 -4.40
N SER A 34 10.84 11.07 -3.11
CA SER A 34 9.48 11.19 -2.62
C SER A 34 8.92 12.55 -3.03
N GLU A 35 7.64 12.62 -3.38
CA GLU A 35 7.02 13.90 -3.78
C GLU A 35 6.98 14.92 -2.64
N ASN A 36 6.93 14.46 -1.39
CA ASN A 36 6.97 15.30 -0.20
C ASN A 36 8.26 15.12 0.59
N ASN A 37 8.69 16.22 1.20
CA ASN A 37 9.78 16.23 2.17
C ASN A 37 9.36 15.51 3.46
N LEU A 38 10.23 14.64 3.97
CA LEU A 38 10.07 14.05 5.29
C LEU A 38 10.78 14.97 6.29
N PHE A 39 10.02 15.59 7.20
CA PHE A 39 10.53 16.60 8.15
C PHE A 39 11.20 17.83 7.50
N GLY A 40 10.73 18.23 6.31
CA GLY A 40 11.32 19.35 5.57
C GLY A 40 12.58 19.01 4.78
N TYR A 41 13.05 17.75 4.86
CA TYR A 41 14.17 17.25 4.06
C TYR A 41 13.70 16.38 2.90
N ASP A 42 14.46 16.43 1.80
CA ASP A 42 14.27 15.52 0.68
C ASP A 42 14.33 14.07 1.19
N SER A 43 13.29 13.31 0.87
CA SER A 43 13.17 11.91 1.24
C SER A 43 13.34 11.04 0.00
N TYR A 44 14.16 9.99 0.10
CA TYR A 44 14.46 9.09 -1.00
C TYR A 44 14.18 7.64 -0.61
N THR A 45 13.63 6.89 -1.55
CA THR A 45 13.55 5.42 -1.49
C THR A 45 14.48 4.86 -2.56
N TYR A 46 15.19 3.78 -2.25
CA TYR A 46 16.12 3.15 -3.19
C TYR A 46 15.54 1.81 -3.62
N LEU A 47 15.40 1.61 -4.93
CA LEU A 47 14.92 0.37 -5.53
C LEU A 47 16.11 -0.42 -6.08
N THR A 48 16.31 -1.62 -5.57
CA THR A 48 17.35 -2.56 -5.95
C THR A 48 16.84 -3.59 -6.95
N TRP A 49 17.73 -4.40 -7.51
CA TRP A 49 17.35 -5.53 -8.35
C TRP A 49 16.30 -6.44 -7.70
N ASP A 50 16.45 -6.73 -6.41
CA ASP A 50 15.55 -7.64 -5.68
C ASP A 50 14.12 -7.08 -5.59
N ASP A 51 13.98 -5.76 -5.54
CA ASP A 51 12.68 -5.09 -5.56
C ASP A 51 11.97 -5.32 -6.91
N PHE A 52 12.70 -5.21 -8.03
CA PHE A 52 12.17 -5.51 -9.36
C PHE A 52 11.92 -7.01 -9.53
N GLU A 53 12.79 -7.89 -9.01
CA GLU A 53 12.57 -9.34 -9.09
C GLU A 53 11.30 -9.73 -8.31
N ALA A 54 11.07 -9.16 -7.14
CA ALA A 54 9.86 -9.39 -6.34
C ALA A 54 8.59 -9.03 -7.13
N VAL A 55 8.57 -7.85 -7.75
CA VAL A 55 7.46 -7.42 -8.63
C VAL A 55 7.30 -8.37 -9.81
N LEU A 56 8.37 -8.67 -10.56
CA LEU A 56 8.30 -9.50 -11.77
C LEU A 56 7.86 -10.95 -11.53
N THR A 57 8.05 -11.44 -10.31
CA THR A 57 7.75 -12.82 -9.92
C THR A 57 6.42 -12.98 -9.19
N MET A 58 5.76 -11.88 -8.81
CA MET A 58 4.62 -11.90 -7.87
C MET A 58 4.99 -12.53 -6.52
N ASP A 59 6.23 -12.31 -6.09
CA ASP A 59 6.68 -12.62 -4.75
C ASP A 59 6.22 -11.54 -3.75
N GLU A 60 6.54 -11.74 -2.47
CA GLU A 60 6.24 -10.77 -1.43
C GLU A 60 6.86 -9.40 -1.75
N LEU A 61 6.00 -8.39 -1.88
CA LEU A 61 6.44 -7.03 -2.16
C LEU A 61 7.30 -6.50 -1.02
N THR A 62 8.43 -5.91 -1.38
CA THR A 62 9.29 -5.27 -0.39
C THR A 62 8.66 -3.97 0.11
N ARG A 63 9.14 -3.51 1.27
CA ARG A 63 8.76 -2.20 1.82
C ARG A 63 9.02 -1.07 0.83
N ALA A 64 10.13 -1.10 0.09
CA ALA A 64 10.51 -0.04 -0.83
C ALA A 64 9.48 0.09 -1.96
N VAL A 65 9.08 -1.05 -2.55
CA VAL A 65 8.05 -1.11 -3.60
C VAL A 65 6.70 -0.61 -3.11
N ILE A 66 6.29 -1.06 -1.91
CA ILE A 66 5.03 -0.62 -1.29
C ILE A 66 5.03 0.90 -1.10
N VAL A 67 6.12 1.47 -0.56
CA VAL A 67 6.21 2.91 -0.27
C VAL A 67 6.15 3.75 -1.55
N VAL A 68 6.87 3.37 -2.60
CA VAL A 68 6.85 4.16 -3.85
C VAL A 68 5.48 4.13 -4.53
N PHE A 69 4.81 2.98 -4.56
CA PHE A 69 3.50 2.86 -5.19
C PHE A 69 2.38 3.46 -4.33
N PHE A 70 2.48 3.33 -3.01
CA PHE A 70 1.59 4.04 -2.09
C PHE A 70 1.65 5.56 -2.31
N ASN A 71 2.86 6.12 -2.43
CA ASN A 71 3.02 7.54 -2.72
C ASN A 71 2.40 7.91 -4.07
N LYS A 72 2.62 7.11 -5.13
CA LYS A 72 1.94 7.31 -6.43
C LYS A 72 0.43 7.48 -6.24
N MET A 73 -0.20 6.53 -5.56
CA MET A 73 -1.66 6.53 -5.40
C MET A 73 -2.15 7.72 -4.56
N LYS A 74 -1.42 8.07 -3.50
CA LYS A 74 -1.78 9.19 -2.62
C LYS A 74 -1.71 10.56 -3.31
N TYR A 75 -0.75 10.75 -4.21
CA TYR A 75 -0.50 12.05 -4.85
C TYR A 75 -1.01 12.15 -6.29
N SER A 76 -1.53 11.04 -6.83
CA SER A 76 -2.28 11.10 -8.09
C SER A 76 -3.53 11.96 -7.89
N PRO A 77 -3.90 12.82 -8.87
CA PRO A 77 -5.14 13.59 -8.79
C PRO A 77 -6.33 12.64 -8.76
N LEU A 78 -6.95 12.47 -7.59
CA LEU A 78 -8.16 11.66 -7.42
C LEU A 78 -9.38 12.56 -7.44
N GLU A 79 -10.45 12.10 -8.09
CA GLU A 79 -11.75 12.80 -8.10
C GLU A 79 -12.44 12.61 -6.73
N GLY A 80 -12.09 13.47 -5.77
CA GLY A 80 -12.79 13.58 -4.49
C GLY A 80 -11.90 13.36 -3.26
N ASP A 81 -11.99 14.27 -2.30
CA ASP A 81 -11.43 14.05 -0.97
C ASP A 81 -12.47 13.27 -0.12
N HIS A 82 -12.25 11.97 0.02
CA HIS A 82 -13.09 11.10 0.87
C HIS A 82 -12.87 11.35 2.37
N GLY A 83 -11.97 12.26 2.75
CA GLY A 83 -11.64 12.56 4.15
C GLY A 83 -10.93 11.38 4.84
N ILE A 84 -10.21 10.56 4.07
CA ILE A 84 -9.46 9.39 4.54
C ILE A 84 -7.97 9.72 4.50
N CYS A 85 -7.27 9.42 5.61
CA CYS A 85 -5.83 9.58 5.71
C CYS A 85 -5.19 8.22 6.01
N PHE A 86 -4.24 7.84 5.16
CA PHE A 86 -3.36 6.71 5.43
C PHE A 86 -2.22 7.17 6.34
N VAL A 87 -2.14 6.57 7.51
CA VAL A 87 -1.20 7.00 8.56
C VAL A 87 0.16 6.36 8.30
N ASN A 88 1.13 7.16 7.84
CA ASN A 88 2.50 6.94 8.27
C ASN A 88 2.58 7.48 9.71
N PRO A 89 2.92 6.66 10.73
CA PRO A 89 3.03 7.14 12.11
C PRO A 89 3.95 8.35 12.28
N ALA A 90 4.90 8.57 11.36
CA ALA A 90 5.79 9.72 11.33
C ALA A 90 5.14 11.02 10.76
N LEU A 91 3.95 10.96 10.15
CA LEU A 91 3.33 12.05 9.39
C LEU A 91 1.85 12.31 9.76
N ILE A 92 1.50 12.19 11.05
CA ILE A 92 0.12 12.39 11.55
C ILE A 92 -0.42 13.76 11.07
N SER A 93 -1.39 13.72 10.15
CA SER A 93 -2.01 14.92 9.56
C SER A 93 -3.10 15.49 10.49
N PRO A 94 -3.21 16.82 10.67
CA PRO A 94 -4.21 17.47 11.51
C PRO A 94 -5.66 17.45 10.98
N SER A 95 -5.90 17.04 9.73
CA SER A 95 -7.09 17.50 8.99
C SER A 95 -8.35 16.61 9.07
N THR A 96 -8.28 15.34 9.48
CA THR A 96 -9.45 14.43 9.38
C THR A 96 -10.03 14.08 10.74
N ARG A 97 -11.06 14.85 11.12
CA ARG A 97 -11.94 14.65 12.28
C ARG A 97 -12.87 13.44 12.11
N LYS A 98 -12.32 12.23 12.09
CA LYS A 98 -13.08 11.00 12.37
C LYS A 98 -12.24 10.15 13.31
N ASP A 99 -12.72 9.95 14.55
CA ASP A 99 -12.07 9.15 15.58
C ASP A 99 -12.16 7.62 15.28
N THR A 100 -12.33 7.23 14.00
CA THR A 100 -12.54 5.84 13.56
C THR A 100 -11.29 5.31 12.85
N PHE A 101 -10.82 4.15 13.30
CA PHE A 101 -9.64 3.46 12.78
C PHE A 101 -10.07 2.16 12.14
N TYR A 102 -9.76 1.97 10.86
CA TYR A 102 -10.09 0.77 10.12
C TYR A 102 -8.88 -0.16 10.08
N TYR A 103 -9.05 -1.40 10.54
CA TYR A 103 -8.05 -2.46 10.42
C TYR A 103 -8.46 -3.39 9.27
N LEU A 104 -7.54 -3.60 8.34
CA LEU A 104 -7.72 -4.45 7.16
C LEU A 104 -6.59 -5.45 7.13
N ASP A 105 -6.93 -6.72 6.98
CA ASP A 105 -5.98 -7.83 6.98
C ASP A 105 -6.45 -8.90 5.99
N SER A 106 -5.69 -9.10 4.91
CA SER A 106 -6.00 -10.08 3.88
C SER A 106 -5.71 -11.52 4.32
N LEU A 107 -4.94 -11.72 5.41
CA LEU A 107 -4.59 -13.04 5.94
C LEU A 107 -5.56 -13.52 7.02
N SER A 108 -6.15 -12.61 7.79
CA SER A 108 -7.05 -12.95 8.88
C SER A 108 -8.27 -12.04 8.92
N SER A 109 -9.46 -12.64 9.02
CA SER A 109 -10.74 -11.93 9.04
C SER A 109 -11.30 -11.77 10.45
N GLY A 110 -10.48 -11.89 11.50
CA GLY A 110 -10.98 -12.14 12.87
C GLY A 110 -10.53 -11.12 13.91
N ASP A 111 -9.23 -10.92 14.05
CA ASP A 111 -8.67 -10.28 15.24
C ASP A 111 -7.73 -9.12 14.90
N PHE A 112 -7.80 -8.06 15.72
CA PHE A 112 -6.84 -6.98 15.66
C PHE A 112 -5.45 -7.48 16.06
N ASN A 113 -4.44 -7.02 15.33
CA ASN A 113 -3.09 -7.05 15.87
C ASN A 113 -3.00 -6.07 17.06
N MET A 114 -3.05 -6.62 18.28
CA MET A 114 -3.07 -5.84 19.52
C MET A 114 -1.85 -4.93 19.70
N GLN A 115 -0.67 -5.35 19.20
CA GLN A 115 0.55 -4.53 19.29
C GLN A 115 0.45 -3.31 18.36
N LEU A 116 0.01 -3.51 17.12
CA LEU A 116 -0.21 -2.40 16.18
C LEU A 116 -1.26 -1.43 16.70
N LYS A 117 -2.36 -1.97 17.26
CA LYS A 117 -3.41 -1.17 17.90
C LYS A 117 -2.82 -0.29 19.01
N GLN A 118 -2.01 -0.86 19.91
CA GLN A 118 -1.36 -0.12 21.00
C GLN A 118 -0.40 0.97 20.49
N ILE A 119 0.37 0.70 19.43
CA ILE A 119 1.28 1.68 18.83
C ILE A 119 0.50 2.88 18.28
N VAL A 120 -0.58 2.63 17.55
CA VAL A 120 -1.43 3.69 16.98
C VAL A 120 -2.15 4.45 18.09
N ASP A 121 -2.73 3.76 19.08
CA ASP A 121 -3.38 4.38 20.24
C ASP A 121 -2.41 5.32 20.97
N LEU A 122 -1.17 4.87 21.22
CA LEU A 122 -0.12 5.67 21.87
C LEU A 122 0.30 6.87 21.01
N SER A 123 0.45 6.70 19.69
CA SER A 123 0.81 7.81 18.80
C SER A 123 -0.24 8.93 18.80
N MET A 124 -1.53 8.58 18.91
CA MET A 124 -2.62 9.56 18.99
C MET A 124 -2.62 10.31 20.32
N VAL A 125 -2.32 9.61 21.42
CA VAL A 125 -2.16 10.23 22.74
C VAL A 125 -0.98 11.21 22.74
N LEU A 126 0.17 10.80 22.17
CA LEU A 126 1.35 11.67 22.06
C LEU A 126 1.06 12.91 21.21
N TYR A 127 0.41 12.74 20.06
CA TYR A 127 0.03 13.85 19.17
C TYR A 127 -0.92 14.84 19.85
N THR A 128 -1.95 14.36 20.54
CA THR A 128 -2.90 15.24 21.26
C THR A 128 -2.24 15.99 22.41
N THR A 129 -1.34 15.33 23.12
CA THR A 129 -0.52 15.97 24.16
C THR A 129 0.36 17.07 23.57
N GLN A 130 1.06 16.80 22.46
CA GLN A 130 1.93 17.78 21.80
C GLN A 130 1.18 18.96 21.20
N SER A 131 -0.04 18.74 20.69
CA SER A 131 -0.89 19.81 20.13
C SER A 131 -1.57 20.69 21.19
N GLY A 132 -1.34 20.44 22.49
CA GLY A 132 -1.96 21.19 23.59
C GLY A 132 -3.47 20.93 23.75
N SER A 133 -3.98 19.86 23.14
CA SER A 133 -5.39 19.49 23.20
C SER A 133 -5.68 18.69 24.47
N ASN A 134 -6.65 19.16 25.26
CA ASN A 134 -7.16 18.42 26.43
C ASN A 134 -8.26 17.39 26.06
N LYS A 135 -8.50 17.15 24.76
CA LYS A 135 -9.52 16.19 24.31
C LYS A 135 -9.03 14.77 24.58
N ARG A 136 -9.78 14.02 25.39
CA ARG A 136 -9.59 12.57 25.51
C ARG A 136 -9.86 11.92 24.16
N VAL A 137 -8.84 11.38 23.51
CA VAL A 137 -9.00 10.60 22.27
C VAL A 137 -9.64 9.26 22.65
N LYS A 138 -10.83 9.00 22.14
CA LYS A 138 -11.44 7.67 22.17
C LYS A 138 -11.38 7.11 20.77
N GLN A 139 -10.44 6.21 20.51
CA GLN A 139 -10.29 5.55 19.21
C GLN A 139 -11.41 4.51 19.03
N ASN A 140 -12.20 4.67 17.98
CA ASN A 140 -13.20 3.71 17.56
C ASN A 140 -12.59 2.78 16.50
N TRP A 141 -12.15 1.59 16.92
CA TRP A 141 -11.55 0.61 16.01
C TRP A 141 -12.64 -0.23 15.32
N VAL A 142 -12.57 -0.35 14.01
CA VAL A 142 -13.43 -1.19 13.17
C VAL A 142 -12.55 -2.24 12.51
N ASN A 143 -12.82 -3.51 12.80
CA ASN A 143 -12.23 -4.61 12.04
C ASN A 143 -13.06 -4.78 10.76
N VAL A 144 -12.43 -4.56 9.60
CA VAL A 144 -13.12 -4.59 8.31
C VAL A 144 -13.02 -6.00 7.74
N MET A 145 -14.17 -6.57 7.39
CA MET A 145 -14.22 -7.80 6.61
C MET A 145 -13.83 -7.49 5.17
N CYS A 146 -12.54 -7.54 4.85
CA CYS A 146 -12.00 -7.33 3.51
C CYS A 146 -11.78 -8.65 2.77
N PRO A 147 -11.63 -8.62 1.43
CA PRO A 147 -11.26 -9.80 0.67
C PRO A 147 -9.98 -10.46 1.20
N VAL A 148 -9.99 -11.79 1.31
CA VAL A 148 -8.86 -12.57 1.81
C VAL A 148 -8.03 -13.12 0.67
N GLN A 149 -6.74 -13.32 0.92
CA GLN A 149 -5.84 -13.91 -0.07
C GLN A 149 -5.80 -15.44 0.03
N PRO A 150 -5.66 -16.15 -1.11
CA PRO A 150 -5.53 -17.61 -1.11
C PRO A 150 -4.16 -18.11 -0.63
N GLY A 151 -3.09 -17.34 -0.84
CA GLY A 151 -1.70 -17.68 -0.52
C GLY A 151 -1.10 -16.82 0.58
N TYR A 152 0.23 -16.76 0.66
CA TYR A 152 0.95 -16.02 1.71
C TYR A 152 1.75 -14.82 1.19
N THR A 153 2.06 -14.76 -0.11
CA THR A 153 2.97 -13.76 -0.69
C THR A 153 2.25 -12.52 -1.24
N GLU A 154 0.93 -12.61 -1.46
CA GLU A 154 0.19 -11.57 -2.19
C GLU A 154 -0.42 -10.47 -1.30
N CYS A 155 -0.09 -10.46 0.00
CA CYS A 155 -0.60 -9.47 0.97
C CYS A 155 -0.25 -8.03 0.59
N GLY A 156 0.93 -7.82 0.00
CA GLY A 156 1.30 -6.52 -0.55
C GLY A 156 0.31 -6.07 -1.63
N TYR A 157 -0.05 -6.94 -2.58
CA TYR A 157 -0.97 -6.62 -3.66
C TYR A 157 -2.40 -6.39 -3.17
N TYR A 158 -2.88 -7.19 -2.20
CA TYR A 158 -4.17 -6.98 -1.56
C TYR A 158 -4.23 -5.63 -0.83
N MET A 159 -3.18 -5.30 -0.07
CA MET A 159 -3.08 -4.00 0.61
C MET A 159 -3.07 -2.83 -0.39
N LEU A 160 -2.32 -2.92 -1.49
CA LEU A 160 -2.35 -1.89 -2.54
C LEU A 160 -3.73 -1.79 -3.19
N ARG A 161 -4.43 -2.91 -3.43
CA ARG A 161 -5.80 -2.92 -3.95
C ARG A 161 -6.80 -2.27 -3.00
N PHE A 162 -6.67 -2.51 -1.69
CA PHE A 162 -7.50 -1.86 -0.67
C PHE A 162 -7.28 -0.36 -0.68
N ILE A 163 -6.01 0.08 -0.69
CA ILE A 163 -5.66 1.50 -0.73
C ILE A 163 -6.24 2.18 -1.97
N LYS A 164 -6.07 1.57 -3.15
CA LYS A 164 -6.64 2.07 -4.41
C LYS A 164 -8.17 2.21 -4.32
N GLY A 165 -8.87 1.17 -3.88
CA GLY A 165 -10.34 1.22 -3.74
C GLY A 165 -10.82 2.27 -2.74
N ILE A 166 -10.15 2.40 -1.60
CA ILE A 166 -10.46 3.41 -0.58
C ILE A 166 -10.26 4.83 -1.13
N LEU A 167 -9.21 5.04 -1.93
CA LEU A 167 -8.90 6.31 -2.55
C LEU A 167 -9.88 6.70 -3.67
N GLU A 168 -10.37 5.72 -4.42
CA GLU A 168 -11.31 5.94 -5.53
C GLU A 168 -12.75 6.06 -5.06
N GLU A 169 -13.20 5.18 -4.17
CA GLU A 169 -14.62 4.99 -3.84
C GLU A 169 -14.96 5.20 -2.35
N GLY A 170 -13.97 5.48 -1.52
CA GLY A 170 -14.12 5.57 -0.06
C GLY A 170 -14.06 4.20 0.63
N ILE A 171 -14.06 4.22 1.97
CA ILE A 171 -13.98 2.99 2.80
C ILE A 171 -15.23 2.11 2.63
N GLU A 172 -16.34 2.69 2.18
CA GLU A 172 -17.61 2.04 1.93
C GLU A 172 -17.49 0.89 0.92
N VAL A 173 -16.54 0.95 -0.03
CA VAL A 173 -16.30 -0.14 -0.98
C VAL A 173 -15.84 -1.44 -0.30
N LEU A 174 -15.25 -1.33 0.90
CA LEU A 174 -14.80 -2.45 1.71
C LEU A 174 -15.75 -2.75 2.88
N VAL A 175 -16.70 -1.84 3.16
CA VAL A 175 -17.61 -1.90 4.31
C VAL A 175 -19.05 -2.26 3.90
N LYS A 176 -19.45 -2.11 2.63
CA LYS A 176 -20.80 -2.45 2.14
C LYS A 176 -21.13 -3.91 2.46
N ASP A 177 -22.02 -4.08 3.44
CA ASP A 177 -22.59 -5.30 3.98
C ASP A 177 -21.64 -6.49 3.99
N ASN A 178 -20.70 -6.49 4.97
CA ASN A 178 -19.91 -7.64 5.45
C ASN A 178 -20.01 -8.84 4.53
N LEU A 179 -19.12 -8.92 3.53
CA LEU A 179 -18.95 -10.02 2.57
C LEU A 179 -19.62 -11.30 3.09
N LYS A 180 -20.87 -11.54 2.66
CA LYS A 180 -21.82 -12.51 3.25
C LYS A 180 -21.14 -13.73 3.85
N ASP A 181 -20.97 -13.79 5.18
CA ASP A 181 -20.47 -14.91 6.02
C ASP A 181 -19.34 -15.78 5.43
N GLY A 182 -18.57 -15.25 4.48
CA GLY A 182 -17.76 -16.05 3.56
C GLY A 182 -16.49 -15.32 3.19
N LYS A 183 -15.40 -16.09 3.10
CA LYS A 183 -14.13 -15.62 2.56
C LYS A 183 -14.33 -15.29 1.08
N VAL A 184 -14.38 -14.01 0.76
CA VAL A 184 -14.36 -13.54 -0.62
C VAL A 184 -12.92 -13.25 -0.98
N GLU A 185 -12.47 -13.78 -2.11
CA GLU A 185 -11.15 -13.52 -2.67
C GLU A 185 -11.30 -12.58 -3.85
N TYR A 186 -10.28 -11.75 -4.13
CA TYR A 186 -10.23 -11.08 -5.42
C TYR A 186 -9.96 -12.10 -6.52
N THR A 187 -10.54 -11.88 -7.70
CA THR A 187 -10.20 -12.70 -8.86
C THR A 187 -8.73 -12.45 -9.24
N THR A 188 -8.12 -13.42 -9.93
CA THR A 188 -6.75 -13.28 -10.42
C THR A 188 -6.60 -12.04 -11.30
N ASP A 189 -7.61 -11.72 -12.12
CA ASP A 189 -7.59 -10.55 -13.02
C ASP A 189 -7.52 -9.22 -12.25
N VAL A 190 -8.24 -9.10 -11.12
CA VAL A 190 -8.21 -7.88 -10.28
C VAL A 190 -6.83 -7.68 -9.65
N ILE A 191 -6.17 -8.76 -9.24
CA ILE A 191 -4.80 -8.69 -8.70
C ILE A 191 -3.77 -8.46 -9.81
N ASP A 192 -3.97 -9.06 -10.99
CA ASP A 192 -3.11 -8.84 -12.16
C ASP A 192 -3.16 -7.38 -12.62
N GLU A 193 -4.31 -6.70 -12.53
CA GLU A 193 -4.41 -5.26 -12.82
C GLU A 193 -3.47 -4.43 -11.92
N ILE A 194 -3.49 -4.67 -10.60
CA ILE A 194 -2.59 -4.00 -9.65
C ILE A 194 -1.13 -4.34 -9.95
N HIS A 195 -0.85 -5.60 -10.31
CA HIS A 195 0.49 -6.05 -10.65
C HIS A 195 1.05 -5.36 -11.89
N GLU A 196 0.25 -5.25 -12.95
CA GLU A 196 0.62 -4.55 -14.19
C GLU A 196 0.83 -3.06 -13.94
N GLU A 197 -0.08 -2.41 -13.23
CA GLU A 197 0.02 -0.99 -12.91
C GLU A 197 1.26 -0.67 -12.05
N LEU A 198 1.55 -1.53 -11.07
CA LEU A 198 2.76 -1.44 -10.26
C LEU A 198 4.02 -1.61 -11.12
N SER A 199 4.02 -2.61 -12.00
CA SER A 199 5.17 -2.94 -12.85
C SER A 199 5.48 -1.81 -13.84
N GLU A 200 4.46 -1.24 -14.46
CA GLU A 200 4.62 -0.08 -15.34
C GLU A 200 5.18 1.12 -14.56
N PHE A 201 4.65 1.37 -13.37
CA PHE A 201 5.10 2.48 -12.53
C PHE A 201 6.57 2.35 -12.12
N VAL A 202 7.01 1.18 -11.62
CA VAL A 202 8.42 1.00 -11.21
C VAL A 202 9.38 1.04 -12.40
N THR A 203 8.93 0.59 -13.58
CA THR A 203 9.70 0.71 -14.83
C THR A 203 9.95 2.16 -15.21
N GLY A 204 8.99 3.05 -14.93
CA GLY A 204 9.12 4.49 -15.16
C GLY A 204 10.32 5.13 -14.47
N PHE A 205 10.85 4.55 -13.40
CA PHE A 205 12.06 5.04 -12.73
C PHE A 205 13.37 4.60 -13.38
N ILE A 206 13.36 3.57 -14.23
CA ILE A 206 14.58 3.11 -14.92
C ILE A 206 15.01 4.12 -15.99
N TYR A 207 14.07 4.91 -16.51
CA TYR A 207 14.32 5.89 -17.57
C TYR A 207 14.58 7.31 -17.08
N ARG A 208 14.48 7.57 -15.77
CA ARG A 208 14.68 8.89 -15.17
C ARG A 208 16.09 9.03 -14.63
#